data_AF-A0A6B2E2D7-F1
#
_entry.id   AF-A0A6B2E2D7-F1
#
_cell.length_a   1.000
_cell.length_b   1.000
_cell.length_c   1.000
_cell.angle_alpha   90.00
_cell.angle_beta   90.00
_cell.angle_gamma   90.00
#
_symmetry.space_group_name_H-M   'P 1'
#
loop_
_entity.id
_entity.type
_entity.pdbx_description
1 polymer ?
#
loop_
_entity_poly.entity_id
_entity_poly.type
_entity_poly.pdbx_seq_one_letter_code
_entity_poly.pdbx_strand_id
1 'polypeptide(L)' 'EFTVVRNGVDVDRFRTGSRASARSLLGIAPETRLAVCVGRLARQKGQDRLLTAWPRIRAACPDALLVLVGAGDAP' A
#
# COMPACT_ATOMS: atom_id res chain seq x y z
N GLU A 1 -23.63 -25.08 17.52
CA GLU A 1 -23.86 -23.80 16.82
C GLU A 1 -22.52 -23.15 16.55
N PHE A 2 -22.30 -22.55 15.37
CA PHE A 2 -21.04 -21.92 15.01
C PHE A 2 -21.20 -20.40 14.94
N THR A 3 -20.19 -19.67 15.40
CA THR A 3 -20.13 -18.21 15.29
C THR A 3 -18.82 -17.82 14.61
N VAL A 4 -18.90 -16.85 13.69
CA VAL A 4 -17.73 -16.32 13.00
C VAL A 4 -17.07 -15.22 13.83
N VAL A 5 -15.77 -15.32 14.03
CA VAL A 5 -14.95 -14.28 14.67
C VAL A 5 -13.95 -13.74 13.64
N ARG A 6 -13.93 -12.42 13.44
CA ARG A 6 -13.02 -11.76 12.49
C ARG A 6 -11.68 -11.45 13.15
N ASN A 7 -10.62 -11.35 12.35
CA ASN A 7 -9.33 -10.86 12.82
C ASN A 7 -9.46 -9.41 13.31
N GLY A 8 -8.95 -9.16 14.51
CA GLY A 8 -8.80 -7.81 15.05
C GLY A 8 -7.55 -7.10 14.54
N VAL A 9 -7.46 -5.81 14.82
CA VAL A 9 -6.25 -4.99 14.67
C VAL A 9 -5.98 -4.30 16.02
N ASP A 10 -4.71 -4.27 16.43
CA ASP A 10 -4.27 -3.55 17.61
C ASP A 10 -4.31 -2.04 17.34
N VAL A 11 -5.28 -1.33 17.94
CA VAL A 11 -5.51 0.10 17.71
C VAL A 11 -4.53 1.01 18.45
N ASP A 12 -3.88 0.51 19.50
CA ASP A 12 -2.85 1.25 20.22
C ASP A 12 -1.56 1.27 19.39
N ARG A 13 -1.26 0.16 18.71
CA ARG A 13 -0.15 0.04 17.78
C ARG A 13 -0.43 0.73 16.44
N PHE A 14 -1.58 0.48 15.81
CA PHE A 14 -1.92 0.99 14.48
C PHE A 14 -2.83 2.21 14.56
N ARG A 15 -2.24 3.33 14.94
CA ARG A 15 -2.90 4.65 15.00
C ARG A 15 -2.47 5.55 13.86
N THR A 16 -3.32 6.53 13.53
CA THR A 16 -2.98 7.55 12.54
C THR A 16 -1.80 8.40 13.02
N GLY A 17 -0.83 8.60 12.13
CA GLY A 17 0.33 9.45 12.37
C GLY A 17 0.32 10.70 11.49
N SER A 18 1.36 11.54 11.65
CA SER A 18 1.57 12.70 10.79
C SER A 18 1.91 12.26 9.36
N ARG A 19 1.01 12.54 8.42
CA ARG A 19 1.22 12.30 6.99
C ARG A 19 2.43 13.07 6.45
N ALA A 20 2.60 14.33 6.87
CA ALA A 20 3.69 15.18 6.40
C ALA A 20 5.06 14.63 6.86
N SER A 21 5.16 14.23 8.13
CA SER A 21 6.39 13.67 8.70
C SER A 21 6.77 12.35 8.03
N ALA A 22 5.80 11.45 7.81
CA ALA A 22 6.05 10.19 7.11
C ALA A 22 6.51 10.40 5.66
N ARG A 23 5.90 11.36 4.96
CA ARG A 23 6.30 11.71 3.58
C ARG A 23 7.71 12.30 3.52
N SER A 24 8.03 13.21 4.43
CA SER A 24 9.37 13.79 4.56
C SER A 24 10.43 12.72 4.81
N LEU A 25 10.18 11.79 5.75
CA LEU A 25 11.08 10.67 6.04
C LEU A 25 11.34 9.78 4.81
N LEU A 26 10.34 9.62 3.95
CA LEU A 26 10.40 8.78 2.75
C LEU A 26 10.81 9.54 1.49
N GLY A 27 11.12 10.85 1.58
CA GLY A 27 11.48 11.67 0.41
C GLY A 27 10.33 11.87 -0.58
N ILE A 28 9.07 11.74 -0.15
CA ILE A 28 7.88 11.88 -1.00
C ILE A 28 7.36 13.32 -0.90
N ALA A 29 7.17 13.99 -2.04
CA ALA A 29 6.61 15.33 -2.04
C ALA A 29 5.19 15.36 -1.42
N PRO A 30 4.79 16.43 -0.70
CA PRO A 30 3.48 16.49 -0.06
C PRO A 30 2.30 16.26 -1.01
N GLU A 31 2.43 16.70 -2.25
CA GLU A 31 1.42 16.74 -3.30
C GLU A 31 1.30 15.39 -4.04
N THR A 32 2.36 14.58 -4.03
CA THR A 32 2.42 13.30 -4.76
C THR A 32 1.20 12.42 -4.44
N ARG A 33 0.45 12.06 -5.48
CA ARG A 33 -0.62 11.06 -5.38
C ARG A 33 0.01 9.69 -5.15
N LEU A 34 -0.20 9.13 -3.96
CA LEU A 34 0.47 7.90 -3.52
C LEU A 34 -0.54 6.76 -3.37
N ALA A 35 -0.30 5.66 -4.08
CA ALA A 35 -0.96 4.38 -3.84
C ALA A 35 0.03 3.43 -3.17
N VAL A 36 -0.37 2.81 -2.05
CA VAL A 36 0.47 1.85 -1.32
C VAL A 36 -0.24 0.51 -1.23
N CYS A 37 0.48 -0.57 -1.54
CA CYS A 37 0.02 -1.94 -1.32
C CYS A 37 0.97 -2.63 -0.33
N VAL A 38 0.45 -3.01 0.84
CA VAL A 38 1.24 -3.67 1.90
C VAL A 38 0.85 -5.15 1.99
N GLY A 39 1.84 -6.03 1.85
CA GLY A 39 1.67 -7.47 1.99
C GLY A 39 2.74 -8.24 1.23
N ARG A 40 2.84 -9.55 1.48
CA ARG A 40 3.73 -10.45 0.73
C ARG A 40 3.54 -10.27 -0.78
N LEU A 41 4.64 -10.29 -1.53
CA LEU A 41 4.61 -10.22 -2.99
C LEU A 41 4.22 -11.60 -3.52
N ALA A 42 2.92 -11.82 -3.66
CA ALA A 42 2.35 -13.10 -4.04
C ALA A 42 1.09 -12.86 -4.88
N ARG A 43 0.79 -13.77 -5.83
CA ARG A 43 -0.33 -13.63 -6.76
C ARG A 43 -1.68 -13.33 -6.09
N GLN A 44 -1.93 -13.93 -4.93
CA GLN A 44 -3.16 -13.71 -4.15
C GLN A 44 -3.35 -12.24 -3.73
N LYS A 45 -2.26 -11.46 -3.61
CA LYS A 45 -2.28 -10.08 -3.14
C LYS A 45 -2.52 -9.07 -4.28
N GLY A 46 -2.54 -9.52 -5.53
CA GLY A 46 -3.02 -8.73 -6.67
C GLY A 46 -2.12 -7.57 -7.10
N GLN A 47 -0.84 -7.57 -6.70
CA GLN A 47 0.10 -6.52 -7.12
C GLN A 47 0.31 -6.52 -8.64
N ASP A 48 0.19 -7.67 -9.29
CA ASP A 48 0.18 -7.83 -10.75
C ASP A 48 -0.91 -6.94 -11.39
N ARG A 49 -2.12 -6.93 -10.83
CA ARG A 49 -3.21 -6.08 -11.32
C ARG A 49 -2.91 -4.60 -11.15
N LEU A 50 -2.28 -4.21 -10.04
CA LEU A 50 -1.85 -2.83 -9.82
C LEU A 50 -0.85 -2.40 -10.89
N LEU A 51 0.13 -3.24 -11.20
CA LEU A 51 1.13 -2.98 -12.24
C LEU A 51 0.50 -2.89 -13.63
N THR A 52 -0.43 -3.80 -13.97
CA THR A 52 -1.16 -3.77 -15.25
C THR A 52 -1.99 -2.50 -15.41
N ALA A 53 -2.63 -2.02 -14.34
CA ALA A 53 -3.46 -0.82 -14.37
C ALA A 53 -2.64 0.49 -14.33
N TRP A 54 -1.40 0.44 -13.83
CA TRP A 54 -0.61 1.63 -13.52
C TRP A 54 -0.37 2.58 -14.70
N PRO A 55 -0.11 2.11 -15.94
CA PRO A 55 0.05 3.01 -17.09
C PRO A 55 -1.17 3.90 -17.33
N ARG A 56 -2.39 3.37 -17.17
CA ARG A 56 -3.63 4.15 -17.30
C ARG A 56 -3.76 5.21 -16.19
N ILE A 57 -3.33 4.87 -14.97
CA ILE A 57 -3.34 5.81 -13.84
C ILE A 57 -2.34 6.94 -14.10
N ARG A 58 -1.11 6.62 -14.55
CA ARG A 58 -0.10 7.64 -14.87
C ARG A 58 -0.53 8.54 -16.04
N ALA A 59 -1.27 8.02 -17.01
CA ALA A 59 -1.82 8.85 -18.08
C ALA A 59 -2.83 9.90 -17.56
N ALA A 60 -3.61 9.57 -16.53
CA ALA A 60 -4.56 10.49 -15.90
C ALA A 60 -3.94 11.35 -14.78
N CYS A 61 -2.89 10.85 -14.13
CA CYS A 61 -2.22 11.46 -12.99
C CYS A 61 -0.70 11.25 -13.12
N PRO A 62 0.01 12.12 -13.86
CA PRO A 62 1.40 11.89 -14.23
C PRO A 62 2.37 11.77 -13.05
N ASP A 63 2.04 12.42 -11.92
CA ASP A 63 2.79 12.45 -10.66
C ASP A 63 2.44 11.30 -9.71
N ALA A 64 1.55 10.38 -10.11
CA ALA A 64 1.17 9.26 -9.26
C ALA A 64 2.35 8.32 -9.00
N LEU A 65 2.52 7.93 -7.73
CA LEU A 65 3.52 6.99 -7.25
C LEU A 65 2.85 5.71 -6.70
N LEU A 66 3.30 4.55 -7.17
CA LEU A 66 2.92 3.24 -6.65
C LEU A 66 4.06 2.71 -5.77
N VAL A 67 3.73 2.33 -4.53
CA VAL A 67 4.66 1.70 -3.60
C VAL A 67 4.13 0.32 -3.22
N LEU A 68 4.92 -0.72 -3.49
CA LEU A 68 4.65 -2.09 -3.06
C LEU A 68 5.56 -2.40 -1.87
N VAL A 69 4.97 -2.76 -0.72
CA VAL A 69 5.70 -3.01 0.53
C VAL A 69 5.51 -4.47 0.95
N GLY A 70 6.60 -5.22 0.94
CA GLY A 70 6.65 -6.60 1.38
C GLY A 70 7.77 -7.35 0.70
N ALA A 71 8.03 -8.58 1.16
CA ALA A 71 8.95 -9.50 0.52
C ALA A 71 8.18 -10.52 -0.33
N GLY A 72 8.83 -11.01 -1.38
CA GLY A 72 8.46 -12.27 -2.01
C GLY A 72 8.94 -13.44 -1.17
N ASP A 73 8.47 -14.64 -1.50
CA ASP A 73 9.06 -15.84 -0.93
C ASP A 73 10.50 -15.98 -1.48
N ALA A 74 11.43 -16.50 -0.67
CA ALA A 74 12.78 -16.80 -1.16
C ALA A 74 12.70 -17.83 -2.30
N PRO A 75 13.59 -17.77 -3.31
CA PRO A 75 13.63 -18.76 -4.37
C PRO A 75 13.81 -20.19 -3.83
#